data_AF-A0A926D0R3-F1
#
_entry.id   AF-A0A926D0R3-F1
#
_cell.length_a   1.000
_cell.length_b   1.000
_cell.length_c   1.000
_cell.angle_alpha   90.00
_cell.angle_beta   90.00
_cell.angle_gamma   90.00
#
_symmetry.space_group_name_H-M   'P 1'
#
loop_
_entity.id
_entity.type
_entity.pdbx_description
1 polymer ?
#
loop_
_entity_poly.entity_id
_entity_poly.type
_entity_poly.pdbx_seq_one_letter_code
_entity_poly.pdbx_strand_id
1 'polypeptide(L)'
;MREFEKIFKRIKQFLDNLDKFEYVLPNPDNVEQATRLAKQIGSNLRPLPEFEMLQNAVARMRQGFELIASASDDLKKARDGIAAIDGQQAFRLYDTFGFPIEMTVELARENGLIVDEDGFKKAFAIHQQKSHAGAEQRFKGGLADHAVETARLHTATHLLLGALRKVLGDDVYQRGSNITAERLRFDFSFGRKVTKEELAQVQQLVNEAIKADVPVVCEEMTVDEAKAQGAMGIFESKYGEKVKVYTIEGYSKEICGGPHANRTGELGEFIIKKEESSSSGVRRIKAILKYDN
;
A
#
# COMPACT_ATOMS: atom_id res chain seq x y z
N MET A 1 6.59 -15.23 -1.01
CA MET A 1 7.52 -16.33 -0.64
C MET A 1 8.97 -15.86 -0.65
N ARG A 2 9.65 -15.69 -1.79
CA ARG A 2 11.10 -15.38 -1.81
C ARG A 2 11.56 -14.15 -1.00
N GLU A 3 10.81 -13.05 -1.00
CA GLU A 3 11.19 -11.86 -0.22
C GLU A 3 10.95 -12.00 1.29
N PHE A 4 9.85 -12.68 1.66
CA PHE A 4 9.58 -13.04 3.06
C PHE A 4 10.70 -13.94 3.62
N GLU A 5 11.10 -14.95 2.84
CA GLU A 5 12.22 -15.85 3.19
C GLU A 5 13.55 -15.11 3.38
N LYS A 6 13.82 -14.05 2.60
CA LYS A 6 15.03 -13.23 2.76
C LYS A 6 15.02 -12.43 4.06
N ILE A 7 13.88 -11.84 4.42
CA ILE A 7 13.71 -11.09 5.68
C ILE A 7 13.90 -12.07 6.85
N PHE A 8 13.21 -13.21 6.79
CA PHE A 8 13.30 -14.26 7.80
C PHE A 8 14.75 -14.77 7.98
N LYS A 9 15.44 -15.08 6.89
CA LYS A 9 16.84 -15.57 6.93
C LYS A 9 17.78 -14.57 7.60
N ARG A 10 17.58 -13.26 7.40
CA ARG A 10 18.39 -12.21 8.05
C ARG A 10 18.12 -12.13 9.54
N ILE A 11 16.85 -12.16 9.95
CA ILE A 11 16.45 -12.14 11.36
C ILE A 11 17.04 -13.36 12.08
N LYS A 12 16.84 -14.55 11.52
CA LYS A 12 17.35 -15.80 12.09
C LYS A 12 18.87 -15.79 12.26
N GLN A 13 19.62 -15.37 11.24
CA GLN A 13 21.08 -15.31 11.30
C GLN A 13 21.58 -14.33 12.38
N PHE A 14 20.83 -13.27 12.65
CA PHE A 14 21.15 -12.33 13.72
C PHE A 14 20.84 -12.91 15.11
N LEU A 15 19.68 -13.55 15.28
CA LEU A 15 19.30 -14.24 16.52
C LEU A 15 20.32 -15.33 16.89
N ASP A 16 20.74 -16.14 15.91
CA ASP A 16 21.77 -17.18 16.10
C ASP A 16 23.13 -16.60 16.55
N ASN A 17 23.43 -15.35 16.18
CA ASN A 17 24.65 -14.66 16.63
C ASN A 17 24.49 -14.05 18.03
N LEU A 18 23.27 -13.63 18.41
CA LEU A 18 22.96 -13.15 19.76
C LEU A 18 23.00 -14.28 20.78
N ASP A 19 22.44 -15.45 20.46
CA ASP A 19 22.43 -16.61 21.36
C ASP A 19 23.85 -17.07 21.71
N LYS A 20 24.77 -17.00 20.75
CA LYS A 20 26.21 -17.27 20.97
C LYS A 20 26.87 -16.24 21.88
N PHE A 21 26.37 -15.00 21.89
CA PHE A 21 26.88 -13.92 22.71
C PHE A 21 26.35 -13.98 24.16
N GLU A 22 25.07 -14.37 24.32
CA GLU A 22 24.41 -14.55 25.63
C GLU A 22 25.03 -15.72 26.43
N TYR A 23 25.47 -16.79 25.76
CA TYR A 23 26.19 -17.92 26.37
C TYR A 23 27.56 -17.55 27.00
N VAL A 24 28.14 -16.42 26.60
CA VAL A 24 29.47 -15.97 27.07
C VAL A 24 29.37 -15.08 28.33
N LEU A 25 28.16 -14.71 28.77
CA LEU A 25 27.97 -13.85 29.94
C LEU A 25 28.01 -14.68 31.25
N PRO A 26 28.73 -14.23 32.29
CA PRO A 26 28.86 -14.97 33.56
C PRO A 26 27.56 -15.00 34.38
N ASN A 27 27.30 -16.14 35.03
CA ASN A 27 26.07 -16.42 35.80
C ASN A 27 25.93 -15.50 37.03
N PRO A 28 24.85 -14.69 37.13
CA PRO A 28 24.62 -13.72 38.21
C PRO A 28 24.45 -14.35 39.60
N ASP A 29 24.00 -15.60 39.70
CA ASP A 29 23.76 -16.28 40.98
C ASP A 29 25.05 -16.46 41.80
N ASN A 30 26.19 -16.60 41.13
CA ASN A 30 27.49 -16.82 41.76
C ASN A 30 28.00 -15.55 42.49
N VAL A 31 27.61 -14.37 42.02
CA VAL A 31 28.05 -13.06 42.51
C VAL A 31 27.32 -12.70 43.79
N GLU A 32 26.02 -13.00 43.82
CA GLU A 32 25.20 -12.76 44.99
C GLU A 32 25.62 -13.68 46.14
N GLN A 33 25.93 -14.95 45.85
CA GLN A 33 26.49 -15.88 46.83
C GLN A 33 27.85 -15.41 47.39
N ALA A 34 28.78 -14.99 46.52
CA ALA A 34 30.08 -14.47 46.94
C ALA A 34 29.95 -13.18 47.79
N THR A 35 29.00 -12.30 47.44
CA THR A 35 28.72 -11.07 48.18
C THR A 35 28.14 -11.33 49.56
N ARG A 36 27.23 -12.31 49.69
CA ARG A 36 26.67 -12.74 50.99
C ARG A 36 27.77 -13.33 51.90
N LEU A 37 28.65 -14.16 51.34
CA LEU A 37 29.77 -14.77 52.06
C LEU A 37 30.75 -13.71 52.59
N ALA A 38 31.11 -12.72 51.75
CA ALA A 38 32.01 -11.62 52.13
C ALA A 38 31.42 -10.75 53.26
N LYS A 39 30.09 -10.50 53.26
CA LYS A 39 29.40 -9.78 54.35
C LYS A 39 29.37 -10.56 55.65
N GLN A 40 29.15 -11.88 55.61
CA GLN A 40 29.18 -12.73 56.80
C GLN A 40 30.57 -12.75 57.45
N ILE A 41 31.63 -12.91 56.66
CA ILE A 41 33.02 -12.90 57.15
C ILE A 41 33.39 -11.53 57.76
N GLY A 42 32.94 -10.42 57.17
CA GLY A 42 33.23 -9.06 57.62
C GLY A 42 32.60 -8.66 58.96
N SER A 43 31.54 -9.32 59.40
CA SER A 43 30.82 -8.96 60.62
C SER A 43 31.54 -9.35 61.93
N ASN A 44 32.61 -10.16 61.85
CA ASN A 44 33.28 -10.75 63.02
C ASN A 44 34.79 -10.39 63.17
N LEU A 45 35.35 -9.52 62.34
CA LEU A 45 36.80 -9.21 62.34
C LEU A 45 37.08 -7.70 62.32
N ARG A 46 38.13 -7.27 63.04
CA ARG A 46 38.67 -5.89 62.94
C ARG A 46 39.15 -5.63 61.50
N PRO A 47 38.96 -4.42 60.94
CA PRO A 47 39.35 -4.14 59.57
C PRO A 47 40.88 -4.18 59.43
N LEU A 48 41.39 -5.19 58.72
CA LEU A 48 42.78 -5.26 58.24
C LEU A 48 42.84 -4.70 56.80
N PRO A 49 43.98 -4.15 56.34
CA PRO A 49 44.13 -3.62 54.97
C PRO A 49 43.72 -4.60 53.86
N GLU A 50 43.96 -5.90 54.08
CA GLU A 50 43.59 -7.00 53.18
C GLU A 50 42.07 -7.15 53.01
N PHE A 51 41.29 -6.80 54.03
CA PHE A 51 39.82 -6.83 53.98
C PHE A 51 39.25 -5.69 53.14
N GLU A 52 39.85 -4.50 53.22
CA GLU A 52 39.47 -3.36 52.39
C GLU A 52 39.77 -3.63 50.91
N MET A 53 40.89 -4.31 50.61
CA MET A 53 41.20 -4.79 49.27
C MET A 53 40.15 -5.79 48.76
N LEU A 54 39.69 -6.72 49.61
CA LEU A 54 38.65 -7.69 49.27
C LEU A 54 37.29 -7.01 49.00
N GLN A 55 36.89 -6.05 49.83
CA GLN A 55 35.66 -5.27 49.63
C GLN A 55 35.72 -4.49 48.31
N ASN A 56 36.85 -3.86 48.00
CA ASN A 56 37.05 -3.15 46.75
C ASN A 56 37.06 -4.10 45.53
N ALA A 57 37.59 -5.32 45.67
CA ALA A 57 37.53 -6.34 44.63
C ALA A 57 36.08 -6.80 44.37
N VAL A 58 35.29 -7.05 45.43
CA VAL A 58 33.87 -7.42 45.33
C VAL A 58 33.04 -6.28 44.72
N ALA A 59 33.29 -5.03 45.11
CA ALA A 59 32.61 -3.86 44.53
C ALA A 59 32.89 -3.71 43.03
N ARG A 60 34.14 -3.88 42.59
CA ARG A 60 34.51 -3.88 41.16
C ARG A 60 33.87 -5.01 40.38
N MET A 61 33.83 -6.22 40.96
CA MET A 61 33.11 -7.35 40.34
C MET A 61 31.63 -7.03 40.18
N ARG A 62 30.97 -6.56 41.23
CA ARG A 62 29.54 -6.17 41.19
C ARG A 62 29.26 -5.11 40.13
N GLN A 63 30.09 -4.08 40.03
CA GLN A 63 29.95 -3.06 38.98
C GLN A 63 30.10 -3.66 37.58
N GLY A 64 31.05 -4.57 37.38
CA GLY A 64 31.20 -5.33 36.14
C GLY A 64 29.96 -6.16 35.81
N PHE A 65 29.36 -6.80 36.81
CA PHE A 65 28.12 -7.58 36.65
C PHE A 65 26.89 -6.70 36.36
N GLU A 66 26.76 -5.54 37.00
CA GLU A 66 25.68 -4.59 36.72
C GLU A 66 25.76 -4.08 35.27
N LEU A 67 26.97 -3.80 34.76
CA LEU A 67 27.20 -3.46 33.34
C LEU A 67 26.87 -4.61 32.38
N ILE A 68 27.22 -5.84 32.76
CA ILE A 68 26.90 -7.06 31.99
C ILE A 68 25.39 -7.32 31.98
N ALA A 69 24.71 -7.11 33.11
CA ALA A 69 23.26 -7.29 33.24
C ALA A 69 22.50 -6.23 32.42
N SER A 70 22.91 -4.97 32.47
CA SER A 70 22.33 -3.92 31.61
C SER A 70 22.57 -4.22 30.14
N ALA A 71 23.78 -4.68 29.78
CA ALA A 71 24.07 -5.09 28.41
C ALA A 71 23.22 -6.30 27.97
N SER A 72 22.95 -7.26 28.86
CA SER A 72 22.07 -8.40 28.61
C SER A 72 20.62 -7.98 28.43
N ASP A 73 20.12 -7.05 29.25
CA ASP A 73 18.76 -6.50 29.11
C ASP A 73 18.61 -5.69 27.81
N ASP A 74 19.63 -4.91 27.44
CA ASP A 74 19.68 -4.22 26.16
C ASP A 74 19.74 -5.20 24.98
N LEU A 75 20.47 -6.32 25.14
CA LEU A 75 20.51 -7.41 24.17
C LEU A 75 19.15 -8.09 24.01
N LYS A 76 18.42 -8.34 25.11
CA LYS A 76 17.07 -8.91 25.09
C LYS A 76 16.07 -7.97 24.43
N LYS A 77 16.11 -6.67 24.74
CA LYS A 77 15.30 -5.65 24.06
C LYS A 77 15.63 -5.56 22.57
N ALA A 78 16.91 -5.65 22.21
CA ALA A 78 17.33 -5.69 20.81
C ALA A 78 16.83 -6.97 20.12
N ARG A 79 16.86 -8.11 20.81
CA ARG A 79 16.34 -9.40 20.33
C ARG A 79 14.84 -9.33 20.05
N ASP A 80 14.06 -8.82 20.99
CA ASP A 80 12.60 -8.71 20.88
C ASP A 80 12.19 -7.70 19.79
N GLY A 81 12.96 -6.62 19.61
CA GLY A 81 12.80 -5.68 18.50
C GLY A 81 13.17 -6.27 17.13
N ILE A 82 14.02 -7.29 17.08
CA ILE A 82 14.49 -7.94 15.85
C ILE A 82 13.69 -9.20 15.51
N ALA A 83 13.08 -9.85 16.49
CA ALA A 83 12.07 -10.90 16.32
C ALA A 83 10.70 -10.37 15.83
N ALA A 84 10.66 -9.10 15.39
CA ALA A 84 9.49 -8.43 14.86
C ALA A 84 9.71 -8.00 13.41
N ILE A 85 8.70 -8.21 12.55
CA ILE A 85 8.58 -7.51 11.28
C ILE A 85 8.01 -6.13 11.60
N ASP A 86 8.83 -5.08 11.43
CA ASP A 86 8.38 -3.71 11.69
C ASP A 86 7.23 -3.30 10.74
N GLY A 87 6.45 -2.30 11.16
CA GLY A 87 5.28 -1.87 10.42
C GLY A 87 5.57 -1.39 8.99
N GLN A 88 6.77 -0.87 8.73
CA GLN A 88 7.17 -0.40 7.41
C GLN A 88 7.54 -1.55 6.47
N GLN A 89 8.18 -2.60 7.00
CA GLN A 89 8.44 -3.85 6.29
C GLN A 89 7.13 -4.58 5.96
N ALA A 90 6.22 -4.69 6.94
CA ALA A 90 4.88 -5.25 6.73
C ALA A 90 4.11 -4.47 5.66
N PHE A 91 4.17 -3.14 5.72
CA PHE A 91 3.52 -2.28 4.74
C PHE A 91 4.13 -2.43 3.34
N ARG A 92 5.46 -2.60 3.23
CA ARG A 92 6.11 -2.88 1.94
C ARG A 92 5.68 -4.22 1.36
N LEU A 93 5.52 -5.26 2.19
CA LEU A 93 4.98 -6.56 1.75
C LEU A 93 3.58 -6.40 1.16
N TYR A 94 2.75 -5.55 1.75
CA TYR A 94 1.44 -5.20 1.24
C TYR A 94 1.48 -4.36 -0.05
N ASP A 95 2.08 -3.17 -0.02
CA ASP A 95 2.01 -2.19 -1.11
C ASP A 95 2.83 -2.60 -2.34
N THR A 96 4.03 -3.15 -2.13
CA THR A 96 4.94 -3.52 -3.23
C THR A 96 4.72 -4.94 -3.72
N PHE A 97 4.45 -5.87 -2.82
CA PHE A 97 4.43 -7.30 -3.14
C PHE A 97 3.03 -7.93 -3.07
N GLY A 98 2.00 -7.17 -2.65
CA GLY A 98 0.61 -7.60 -2.65
C GLY A 98 0.24 -8.61 -1.56
N PHE A 99 1.06 -8.76 -0.51
CA PHE A 99 0.76 -9.66 0.61
C PHE A 99 -0.23 -8.98 1.58
N PRO A 100 -1.43 -9.55 1.79
CA PRO A 100 -2.33 -9.07 2.83
C PRO A 100 -1.63 -9.07 4.21
N ILE A 101 -2.02 -8.14 5.08
CA ILE A 101 -1.41 -8.05 6.42
C ILE A 101 -1.68 -9.32 7.23
N GLU A 102 -2.86 -9.92 7.07
CA GLU A 102 -3.27 -11.16 7.72
C GLU A 102 -2.35 -12.32 7.33
N MET A 103 -2.01 -12.42 6.05
CA MET A 103 -1.07 -13.43 5.53
C MET A 103 0.34 -13.19 6.07
N THR A 104 0.74 -11.93 6.21
CA THR A 104 2.06 -11.56 6.74
C THR A 104 2.17 -11.92 8.23
N VAL A 105 1.11 -11.67 9.01
CA VAL A 105 1.00 -12.06 10.42
C VAL A 105 1.03 -13.57 10.57
N GLU A 106 0.29 -14.30 9.75
CA GLU A 106 0.24 -15.78 9.81
C GLU A 106 1.61 -16.40 9.52
N LEU A 107 2.25 -15.99 8.41
CA LEU A 107 3.58 -16.48 8.04
C LEU A 107 4.64 -16.08 9.08
N ALA A 108 4.55 -14.89 9.68
CA ALA A 108 5.45 -14.47 10.75
C ALA A 108 5.31 -15.38 11.98
N ARG A 109 4.06 -15.67 12.39
CA ARG A 109 3.76 -16.54 13.53
C ARG A 109 4.27 -17.96 13.34
N GLU A 110 4.06 -18.56 12.15
CA GLU A 110 4.61 -19.89 11.80
C GLU A 110 6.13 -19.97 11.95
N ASN A 111 6.80 -18.82 11.84
CA ASN A 111 8.24 -18.69 11.90
C ASN A 111 8.75 -18.10 13.23
N GLY A 112 7.90 -18.00 14.26
CA GLY A 112 8.26 -17.50 15.58
C GLY A 112 8.51 -15.99 15.64
N LEU A 113 8.01 -15.23 14.67
CA LEU A 113 8.11 -13.78 14.61
C LEU A 113 6.78 -13.12 14.93
N ILE A 114 6.84 -11.88 15.39
CA ILE A 114 5.68 -10.99 15.55
C ILE A 114 5.66 -9.93 14.45
N VAL A 115 4.52 -9.29 14.23
CA VAL A 115 4.39 -8.18 13.27
C VAL A 115 3.89 -6.96 14.02
N ASP A 116 4.52 -5.80 13.79
CA ASP A 116 4.04 -4.52 14.29
C ASP A 116 2.84 -4.04 13.44
N GLU A 117 1.66 -4.55 13.75
CA GLU A 117 0.41 -4.22 13.06
C GLU A 117 0.02 -2.73 13.23
N ASP A 118 0.37 -2.10 14.35
CA ASP A 118 0.06 -0.69 14.57
C ASP A 118 0.98 0.23 13.77
N GLY A 119 2.26 -0.13 13.66
CA GLY A 119 3.18 0.49 12.71
C GLY A 119 2.71 0.33 11.26
N PHE A 120 2.19 -0.85 10.90
CA PHE A 120 1.58 -1.09 9.58
C PHE A 120 0.40 -0.14 9.34
N LYS A 121 -0.54 -0.03 10.29
CA LYS A 121 -1.71 0.88 10.18
C LYS A 121 -1.27 2.33 10.01
N LYS A 122 -0.26 2.79 10.75
CA LYS A 122 0.30 4.15 10.62
C LYS A 122 0.90 4.36 9.23
N ALA A 123 1.73 3.43 8.75
CA ALA A 123 2.33 3.50 7.42
C ALA A 123 1.27 3.50 6.30
N PHE A 124 0.25 2.65 6.44
CA PHE A 124 -0.89 2.58 5.54
C PHE A 124 -1.68 3.89 5.51
N ALA A 125 -1.98 4.48 6.67
CA ALA A 125 -2.68 5.76 6.77
C ALA A 125 -1.87 6.92 6.14
N ILE A 126 -0.56 6.97 6.36
CA ILE A 126 0.32 7.96 5.73
C ILE A 126 0.29 7.81 4.20
N HIS A 127 0.33 6.58 3.67
CA HIS A 127 0.23 6.33 2.23
C HIS A 127 -1.12 6.74 1.66
N GLN A 128 -2.21 6.42 2.37
CA GLN A 128 -3.55 6.83 2.00
C GLN A 128 -3.66 8.37 1.95
N GLN A 129 -3.18 9.08 2.97
CA GLN A 129 -3.16 10.54 3.01
C GLN A 129 -2.33 11.15 1.87
N LYS A 130 -1.13 10.62 1.59
CA LYS A 130 -0.32 11.06 0.43
C LYS A 130 -1.04 10.84 -0.90
N SER A 131 -1.73 9.71 -1.04
CA SER A 131 -2.55 9.40 -2.22
C SER A 131 -3.75 10.34 -2.36
N HIS A 132 -4.33 10.79 -1.24
CA HIS A 132 -5.42 11.77 -1.17
C HIS A 132 -4.96 13.22 -1.41
N ALA A 133 -3.79 13.64 -0.90
CA ALA A 133 -3.27 14.99 -1.13
C ALA A 133 -2.98 15.25 -2.63
N GLY A 134 -2.55 14.21 -3.36
CA GLY A 134 -2.48 14.25 -4.83
C GLY A 134 -3.83 14.14 -5.55
N ALA A 135 -4.92 13.92 -4.82
CA ALA A 135 -6.29 13.90 -5.35
C ALA A 135 -7.01 15.26 -5.17
N GLU A 136 -6.60 16.11 -4.23
CA GLU A 136 -7.19 17.45 -4.06
C GLU A 136 -6.88 18.42 -5.21
N GLN A 137 -5.79 18.19 -5.96
CA GLN A 137 -5.52 18.89 -7.22
C GLN A 137 -6.26 18.29 -8.43
N ARG A 138 -7.08 17.24 -8.24
CA ARG A 138 -7.85 16.62 -9.33
C ARG A 138 -9.23 17.25 -9.40
N PHE A 139 -9.53 17.91 -10.51
CA PHE A 139 -10.86 18.44 -10.79
C PHE A 139 -11.89 17.30 -10.93
N LYS A 140 -13.18 17.65 -10.80
CA LYS A 140 -14.37 16.77 -10.94
C LYS A 140 -14.14 15.67 -12.01
N GLY A 141 -13.91 14.43 -11.58
CA GLY A 141 -13.69 13.27 -12.48
C GLY A 141 -12.24 12.79 -12.66
N GLY A 142 -11.25 13.38 -11.97
CA GLY A 142 -9.85 12.92 -12.02
C GLY A 142 -8.95 13.68 -13.01
N LEU A 143 -9.40 14.84 -13.49
CA LEU A 143 -8.70 15.67 -14.48
C LEU A 143 -7.61 16.52 -13.83
N ALA A 144 -6.48 16.69 -14.51
CA ALA A 144 -5.39 17.56 -14.07
C ALA A 144 -5.56 19.03 -14.52
N ASP A 145 -6.30 19.28 -15.61
CA ASP A 145 -6.48 20.61 -16.21
C ASP A 145 -7.79 20.69 -17.03
N HIS A 146 -8.00 21.79 -17.77
CA HIS A 146 -9.13 22.03 -18.68
C HIS A 146 -8.73 22.04 -20.17
N ALA A 147 -7.58 21.47 -20.54
CA ALA A 147 -7.14 21.43 -21.92
C ALA A 147 -8.07 20.56 -22.79
N VAL A 148 -8.14 20.87 -24.08
CA VAL A 148 -8.97 20.12 -25.05
C VAL A 148 -8.51 18.65 -25.11
N GLU A 149 -7.21 18.41 -25.03
CA GLU A 149 -6.59 17.09 -25.01
C GLU A 149 -7.05 16.28 -23.78
N THR A 150 -7.13 16.93 -22.61
CA THR A 150 -7.65 16.33 -21.39
C THR A 150 -9.13 15.98 -21.51
N ALA A 151 -9.93 16.85 -22.15
CA ALA A 151 -11.34 16.58 -22.43
C ALA A 151 -11.54 15.39 -23.39
N ARG A 152 -10.67 15.24 -24.40
CA ARG A 152 -10.68 14.07 -25.30
C ARG A 152 -10.31 12.78 -24.58
N LEU A 153 -9.27 12.80 -23.75
CA LEU A 153 -8.89 11.65 -22.92
C LEU A 153 -9.95 11.31 -21.87
N HIS A 154 -10.73 12.29 -21.43
CA HIS A 154 -11.87 12.08 -20.55
C HIS A 154 -13.00 11.34 -21.27
N THR A 155 -13.39 11.78 -22.48
CA THR A 155 -14.32 11.02 -23.33
C THR A 155 -13.82 9.60 -23.60
N ALA A 156 -12.51 9.43 -23.87
CA ALA A 156 -11.91 8.11 -24.08
C ALA A 156 -12.01 7.21 -22.83
N THR A 157 -12.01 7.79 -21.62
CA THR A 157 -12.18 7.05 -20.37
C THR A 157 -13.58 6.43 -20.27
N HIS A 158 -14.62 7.14 -20.69
CA HIS A 158 -16.00 6.63 -20.73
C HIS A 158 -16.16 5.48 -21.74
N LEU A 159 -15.58 5.65 -22.94
CA LEU A 159 -15.54 4.58 -23.95
C LEU A 159 -14.79 3.35 -23.43
N LEU A 160 -13.67 3.56 -22.74
CA LEU A 160 -12.88 2.48 -22.14
C LEU A 160 -13.68 1.71 -21.08
N LEU A 161 -14.41 2.40 -20.19
CA LEU A 161 -15.26 1.73 -19.20
C LEU A 161 -16.37 0.91 -19.86
N GLY A 162 -17.07 1.49 -20.85
CA GLY A 162 -18.09 0.76 -21.62
C GLY A 162 -17.53 -0.49 -22.32
N ALA A 163 -16.37 -0.36 -22.97
CA ALA A 163 -15.69 -1.47 -23.63
C ALA A 163 -15.23 -2.55 -22.63
N LEU A 164 -14.67 -2.15 -21.48
CA LEU A 164 -14.28 -3.09 -20.43
C LEU A 164 -15.47 -3.90 -19.91
N ARG A 165 -16.61 -3.26 -19.68
CA ARG A 165 -17.83 -3.96 -19.22
C ARG A 165 -18.35 -4.94 -20.28
N LYS A 166 -18.33 -4.54 -21.55
CA LYS A 166 -18.76 -5.40 -22.66
C LYS A 166 -17.89 -6.65 -22.81
N VAL A 167 -16.59 -6.55 -22.55
CA VAL A 167 -15.64 -7.66 -22.72
C VAL A 167 -15.50 -8.51 -21.45
N LEU A 168 -15.46 -7.86 -20.27
CA LEU A 168 -15.11 -8.51 -19.01
C LEU A 168 -16.32 -8.76 -18.08
N GLY A 169 -17.47 -8.17 -18.38
CA GLY A 169 -18.71 -8.33 -17.63
C GLY A 169 -19.17 -7.06 -16.90
N ASP A 170 -20.44 -7.06 -16.52
CA ASP A 170 -21.13 -5.92 -15.91
C ASP A 170 -20.71 -5.59 -14.46
N ASP A 171 -19.88 -6.42 -13.84
CA ASP A 171 -19.34 -6.16 -12.50
C ASP A 171 -18.06 -5.31 -12.52
N VAL A 172 -17.66 -4.82 -13.70
CA VAL A 172 -16.54 -3.88 -13.83
C VAL A 172 -17.02 -2.46 -13.52
N TYR A 173 -16.42 -1.89 -12.47
CA TYR A 173 -16.66 -0.55 -11.98
C TYR A 173 -15.36 0.23 -11.87
N GLN A 174 -15.42 1.54 -12.07
CA GLN A 174 -14.29 2.43 -11.82
C GLN A 174 -13.90 2.43 -10.34
N ARG A 175 -12.60 2.30 -10.08
CA ARG A 175 -11.97 2.40 -8.75
C ARG A 175 -11.03 3.60 -8.63
N GLY A 176 -10.65 4.21 -9.74
CA GLY A 176 -9.82 5.40 -9.77
C GLY A 176 -9.59 5.89 -11.19
N SER A 177 -9.39 7.19 -11.35
CA SER A 177 -9.02 7.78 -12.63
C SER A 177 -8.02 8.93 -12.41
N ASN A 178 -7.07 9.07 -13.32
CA ASN A 178 -6.23 10.26 -13.42
C ASN A 178 -5.91 10.55 -14.88
N ILE A 179 -6.28 11.73 -15.34
CA ILE A 179 -6.15 12.16 -16.73
C ILE A 179 -5.29 13.42 -16.77
N THR A 180 -4.32 13.45 -17.68
CA THR A 180 -3.57 14.66 -18.07
C THR A 180 -3.75 14.87 -19.58
N ALA A 181 -3.24 15.98 -20.13
CA ALA A 181 -3.27 16.24 -21.57
C ALA A 181 -2.57 15.15 -22.41
N GLU A 182 -1.68 14.36 -21.82
CA GLU A 182 -0.83 13.39 -22.54
C GLU A 182 -1.33 11.95 -22.41
N ARG A 183 -2.01 11.61 -21.31
CA ARG A 183 -2.34 10.22 -20.97
C ARG A 183 -3.47 10.10 -19.96
N LEU A 184 -4.18 8.96 -20.03
CA LEU A 184 -5.10 8.52 -18.99
C LEU A 184 -4.53 7.33 -18.20
N ARG A 185 -4.91 7.27 -16.92
CA ARG A 185 -4.74 6.13 -16.02
C ARG A 185 -6.10 5.77 -15.46
N PHE A 186 -6.56 4.56 -15.73
CA PHE A 186 -7.89 4.10 -15.34
C PHE A 186 -7.78 2.83 -14.50
N ASP A 187 -8.35 2.87 -13.31
CA ASP A 187 -8.34 1.76 -12.34
C ASP A 187 -9.77 1.20 -12.23
N PHE A 188 -9.92 -0.12 -12.31
CA PHE A 188 -11.22 -0.78 -12.36
C PHE A 188 -11.25 -2.08 -11.55
N SER A 189 -12.43 -2.48 -11.08
CA SER A 189 -12.63 -3.73 -10.35
C SER A 189 -12.50 -4.93 -11.29
N PHE A 190 -11.48 -5.76 -11.07
CA PHE A 190 -11.33 -7.02 -11.76
C PHE A 190 -10.35 -7.94 -11.01
N GLY A 191 -10.76 -9.19 -10.76
CA GLY A 191 -10.07 -10.10 -9.84
C GLY A 191 -8.82 -10.78 -10.41
N ARG A 192 -8.62 -10.74 -11.73
CA ARG A 192 -7.49 -11.39 -12.41
C ARG A 192 -6.81 -10.46 -13.39
N LYS A 193 -5.67 -10.90 -13.93
CA LYS A 193 -5.04 -10.22 -15.06
C LYS A 193 -5.95 -10.27 -16.28
N VAL A 194 -6.09 -9.14 -16.99
CA VAL A 194 -6.77 -9.09 -18.28
C VAL A 194 -5.89 -9.76 -19.32
N THR A 195 -6.46 -10.64 -20.14
CA THR A 195 -5.69 -11.35 -21.17
C THR A 195 -5.32 -10.40 -22.31
N LYS A 196 -4.37 -10.81 -23.16
CA LYS A 196 -3.96 -9.97 -24.30
C LYS A 196 -5.08 -9.83 -25.30
N GLU A 197 -5.86 -10.89 -25.48
CA GLU A 197 -7.00 -10.98 -26.39
C GLU A 197 -8.13 -10.06 -25.91
N GLU A 198 -8.43 -10.09 -24.61
CA GLU A 198 -9.39 -9.17 -23.99
C GLU A 198 -8.96 -7.71 -24.13
N LEU A 199 -7.68 -7.40 -23.88
CA LEU A 199 -7.15 -6.04 -24.05
C LEU A 199 -7.23 -5.57 -25.50
N ALA A 200 -6.92 -6.44 -26.46
CA ALA A 200 -7.04 -6.13 -27.88
C ALA A 200 -8.49 -5.85 -28.26
N GLN A 201 -9.44 -6.66 -27.76
CA GLN A 201 -10.87 -6.46 -27.99
C GLN A 201 -11.38 -5.16 -27.37
N VAL A 202 -10.95 -4.83 -26.14
CA VAL A 202 -11.29 -3.55 -25.49
C VAL A 202 -10.78 -2.36 -26.31
N GLN A 203 -9.51 -2.39 -26.72
CA GLN A 203 -8.94 -1.33 -27.56
C GLN A 203 -9.68 -1.21 -28.90
N GLN A 204 -10.02 -2.35 -29.53
CA GLN A 204 -10.77 -2.37 -30.77
C GLN A 204 -12.14 -1.69 -30.60
N LEU A 205 -12.91 -2.05 -29.58
CA LEU A 205 -14.23 -1.47 -29.31
C LEU A 205 -14.17 0.04 -29.08
N VAL A 206 -13.15 0.54 -28.37
CA VAL A 206 -12.96 1.98 -28.19
C VAL A 206 -12.68 2.67 -29.53
N ASN A 207 -11.79 2.10 -30.36
CA ASN A 207 -11.49 2.67 -31.67
C ASN A 207 -12.66 2.56 -32.66
N GLU A 208 -13.49 1.52 -32.57
CA GLU A 208 -14.75 1.43 -33.31
C GLU A 208 -15.69 2.56 -32.93
N ALA A 209 -15.81 2.88 -31.64
CA ALA A 209 -16.60 4.01 -31.16
C ALA A 209 -16.07 5.36 -31.65
N ILE A 210 -14.74 5.52 -31.69
CA ILE A 210 -14.10 6.72 -32.24
C ILE A 210 -14.39 6.84 -33.73
N LYS A 211 -14.19 5.75 -34.49
CA LYS A 211 -14.46 5.72 -35.94
C LYS A 211 -15.93 5.97 -36.28
N ALA A 212 -16.86 5.58 -35.41
CA ALA A 212 -18.28 5.83 -35.60
C ALA A 212 -18.64 7.33 -35.50
N ASP A 213 -17.74 8.17 -34.96
CA ASP A 213 -17.91 9.61 -34.79
C ASP A 213 -19.30 9.98 -34.24
N VAL A 214 -19.66 9.42 -33.09
CA VAL A 214 -20.96 9.67 -32.46
C VAL A 214 -20.92 10.94 -31.59
N PRO A 215 -22.03 11.69 -31.50
CA PRO A 215 -22.12 12.85 -30.61
C PRO A 215 -21.96 12.45 -29.14
N VAL A 216 -21.30 13.32 -28.37
CA VAL A 216 -21.27 13.28 -26.91
C VAL A 216 -22.30 14.28 -26.39
N VAL A 217 -23.42 13.79 -25.89
CA VAL A 217 -24.57 14.61 -25.49
C VAL A 217 -24.54 14.82 -23.97
N CYS A 218 -24.69 16.07 -23.53
CA CYS A 218 -24.75 16.42 -22.10
C CYS A 218 -26.13 16.97 -21.76
N GLU A 219 -26.78 16.36 -20.77
CA GLU A 219 -28.10 16.75 -20.28
C GLU A 219 -28.05 16.93 -18.76
N GLU A 220 -28.76 17.95 -18.25
CA GLU A 220 -28.96 18.14 -16.83
C GLU A 220 -30.32 17.58 -16.42
N MET A 221 -30.31 16.63 -15.48
CA MET A 221 -31.50 15.94 -15.00
C MET A 221 -31.36 15.60 -13.52
N THR A 222 -32.43 15.14 -12.88
CA THR A 222 -32.38 14.65 -11.49
C THR A 222 -31.64 13.32 -11.41
N VAL A 223 -31.19 12.95 -10.21
CA VAL A 223 -30.55 11.66 -9.95
C VAL A 223 -31.49 10.49 -10.28
N ASP A 224 -32.78 10.64 -10.00
CA ASP A 224 -33.77 9.58 -10.26
C ASP A 224 -34.05 9.40 -11.75
N GLU A 225 -34.13 10.50 -12.52
CA GLU A 225 -34.20 10.44 -13.99
C GLU A 225 -32.96 9.78 -14.58
N ALA A 226 -31.76 10.13 -14.10
CA ALA A 226 -30.51 9.53 -14.56
C ALA A 226 -30.50 8.02 -14.31
N LYS A 227 -30.93 7.56 -13.12
CA LYS A 227 -31.06 6.13 -12.79
C LYS A 227 -32.08 5.43 -13.69
N ALA A 228 -33.24 6.04 -13.90
CA ALA A 228 -34.30 5.48 -14.74
C ALA A 228 -33.83 5.31 -16.21
N GLN A 229 -32.94 6.19 -16.67
CA GLN A 229 -32.32 6.09 -17.99
C GLN A 229 -31.12 5.13 -18.07
N GLY A 230 -30.77 4.46 -16.98
CA GLY A 230 -29.64 3.52 -16.91
C GLY A 230 -28.26 4.20 -16.83
N ALA A 231 -28.19 5.48 -16.45
CA ALA A 231 -26.92 6.15 -16.28
C ALA A 231 -26.11 5.51 -15.15
N MET A 232 -24.82 5.32 -15.38
CA MET A 232 -23.89 4.81 -14.39
C MET A 232 -23.18 5.95 -13.66
N GLY A 233 -22.79 5.74 -12.41
CA GLY A 233 -22.02 6.72 -11.65
C GLY A 233 -22.03 6.45 -10.15
N ILE A 234 -21.21 7.19 -9.42
CA ILE A 234 -21.27 7.19 -7.96
C ILE A 234 -22.44 8.09 -7.57
N PHE A 235 -23.54 7.52 -7.08
CA PHE A 235 -24.71 8.25 -6.61
C PHE A 235 -24.51 8.69 -5.15
N GLU A 236 -23.46 9.44 -4.87
CA GLU A 236 -23.26 9.99 -3.52
C GLU A 236 -24.20 11.17 -3.25
N SER A 237 -24.59 11.37 -2.00
CA SER A 237 -25.48 12.45 -1.53
C SER A 237 -24.92 13.88 -1.71
N LYS A 238 -23.81 14.03 -2.43
CA LYS A 238 -23.12 15.29 -2.71
C LYS A 238 -23.52 15.97 -4.02
N TYR A 239 -24.34 15.34 -4.85
CA TYR A 239 -24.91 16.01 -6.01
C TYR A 239 -26.09 16.88 -5.56
N GLY A 240 -26.18 18.12 -6.04
CA GLY A 240 -27.39 18.93 -5.87
C GLY A 240 -28.61 18.26 -6.53
N GLU A 241 -29.78 18.91 -6.51
CA GLU A 241 -31.02 18.37 -7.08
C GLU A 241 -30.89 17.91 -8.56
N LYS A 242 -29.92 18.47 -9.30
CA LYS A 242 -29.60 18.09 -10.69
C LYS A 242 -28.15 17.67 -10.88
N VAL A 243 -27.96 16.69 -11.75
CA VAL A 243 -26.68 16.13 -12.20
C VAL A 243 -26.53 16.28 -13.70
N LYS A 244 -25.28 16.35 -14.17
CA LYS A 244 -24.95 16.27 -15.60
C LYS A 244 -24.76 14.81 -15.99
N VAL A 245 -25.48 14.37 -17.01
CA VAL A 245 -25.37 13.04 -17.60
C VAL A 245 -24.79 13.21 -19.00
N TYR A 246 -23.71 12.49 -19.27
CA TYR A 246 -23.09 12.40 -20.58
C TYR A 246 -23.48 11.10 -21.24
N THR A 247 -24.04 11.18 -22.44
CA THR A 247 -24.46 10.03 -23.25
C THR A 247 -23.62 9.96 -24.53
N ILE A 248 -23.04 8.80 -24.77
CA ILE A 248 -22.38 8.40 -26.01
C ILE A 248 -23.15 7.18 -26.52
N GLU A 249 -24.09 7.41 -27.43
CA GLU A 249 -25.13 6.45 -27.80
C GLU A 249 -24.54 5.09 -28.23
N GLY A 250 -24.99 4.01 -27.58
CA GLY A 250 -24.50 2.65 -27.82
C GLY A 250 -23.19 2.28 -27.12
N TYR A 251 -22.54 3.21 -26.40
CA TYR A 251 -21.22 2.99 -25.78
C TYR A 251 -21.17 3.29 -24.28
N SER A 252 -21.69 4.43 -23.84
CA SER A 252 -21.66 4.84 -22.44
C SER A 252 -22.78 5.83 -22.12
N LYS A 253 -23.29 5.77 -20.89
CA LYS A 253 -24.16 6.78 -20.29
C LYS A 253 -23.78 6.95 -18.82
N GLU A 254 -23.21 8.08 -18.47
CA GLU A 254 -22.58 8.26 -17.16
C GLU A 254 -22.85 9.64 -16.55
N ILE A 255 -23.05 9.70 -15.23
CA ILE A 255 -23.05 10.97 -14.49
C ILE A 255 -21.61 11.46 -14.40
N CYS A 256 -21.34 12.63 -14.96
CA CYS A 256 -20.00 13.19 -14.99
C CYS A 256 -20.02 14.72 -14.95
N GLY A 257 -19.05 15.33 -14.24
CA GLY A 257 -18.97 16.77 -14.03
C GLY A 257 -17.77 17.46 -14.68
N GLY A 258 -16.92 16.73 -15.41
CA GLY A 258 -15.76 17.25 -16.13
C GLY A 258 -16.08 17.61 -17.59
N PRO A 259 -15.20 18.35 -18.29
CA PRO A 259 -15.28 18.61 -19.73
C PRO A 259 -15.09 17.34 -20.58
N HIS A 260 -15.70 17.33 -21.77
CA HIS A 260 -15.62 16.24 -22.76
C HIS A 260 -15.39 16.80 -24.16
N ALA A 261 -14.89 15.96 -25.07
CA ALA A 261 -14.99 16.23 -26.51
C ALA A 261 -16.45 16.25 -26.96
N ASN A 262 -16.78 16.96 -28.05
CA ASN A 262 -18.16 17.04 -28.54
C ASN A 262 -18.58 15.80 -29.34
N ARG A 263 -17.62 15.12 -29.98
CA ARG A 263 -17.83 13.88 -30.72
C ARG A 263 -16.70 12.89 -30.50
N THR A 264 -16.98 11.60 -30.67
CA THR A 264 -15.96 10.56 -30.50
C THR A 264 -14.90 10.58 -31.61
N GLY A 265 -15.21 11.09 -32.80
CA GLY A 265 -14.26 11.20 -33.91
C GLY A 265 -13.11 12.18 -33.65
N GLU A 266 -13.26 13.08 -32.69
CA GLU A 266 -12.22 14.04 -32.31
C GLU A 266 -11.04 13.41 -31.54
N LEU A 267 -11.17 12.15 -31.11
CA LEU A 267 -10.21 11.50 -30.20
C LEU A 267 -8.97 10.95 -30.91
N GLY A 268 -8.97 10.82 -32.24
CA GLY A 268 -7.86 10.17 -32.96
C GLY A 268 -7.83 8.65 -32.74
N GLU A 269 -6.66 8.07 -32.52
CA GLU A 269 -6.47 6.64 -32.24
C GLU A 269 -6.23 6.39 -30.75
N PHE A 270 -7.05 5.53 -30.15
CA PHE A 270 -6.88 5.10 -28.76
C PHE A 270 -5.90 3.92 -28.65
N ILE A 271 -4.87 4.07 -27.82
CA ILE A 271 -3.81 3.06 -27.66
C ILE A 271 -3.60 2.73 -26.18
N ILE A 272 -3.84 1.46 -25.81
CA ILE A 272 -3.48 0.92 -24.50
C ILE A 272 -1.96 0.71 -24.47
N LYS A 273 -1.29 1.37 -23.52
CA LYS A 273 0.17 1.25 -23.34
C LYS A 273 0.54 0.17 -22.34
N LYS A 274 -0.25 0.02 -21.28
CA LYS A 274 0.05 -0.93 -20.21
C LYS A 274 -1.20 -1.34 -19.46
N GLU A 275 -1.23 -2.60 -19.05
CA GLU A 275 -2.12 -3.14 -18.04
C GLU A 275 -1.29 -3.70 -16.87
N GLU A 276 -1.68 -3.40 -15.63
CA GLU A 276 -0.99 -3.87 -14.42
C GLU A 276 -1.93 -4.02 -13.22
N SER A 277 -1.48 -4.76 -12.19
CA SER A 277 -2.20 -4.80 -10.90
C SER A 277 -2.04 -3.45 -10.21
N SER A 278 -3.13 -2.89 -9.69
CA SER A 278 -3.07 -1.69 -8.84
C SER A 278 -3.06 -2.08 -7.35
N SER A 279 -3.96 -2.98 -6.98
CA SER A 279 -4.09 -3.55 -5.63
C SER A 279 -4.89 -4.85 -5.72
N SER A 280 -5.17 -5.51 -4.59
CA SER A 280 -6.03 -6.69 -4.59
C SER A 280 -7.41 -6.38 -5.20
N GLY A 281 -7.84 -7.17 -6.18
CA GLY A 281 -9.12 -7.00 -6.87
C GLY A 281 -9.23 -5.78 -7.80
N VAL A 282 -8.14 -5.04 -8.03
CA VAL A 282 -8.14 -3.82 -8.86
C VAL A 282 -7.03 -3.87 -9.90
N ARG A 283 -7.42 -3.66 -11.17
CA ARG A 283 -6.51 -3.58 -12.32
C ARG A 283 -6.42 -2.15 -12.82
N ARG A 284 -5.32 -1.82 -13.48
CA ARG A 284 -5.01 -0.48 -14.00
C ARG A 284 -4.63 -0.57 -15.46
N ILE A 285 -5.24 0.29 -16.27
CA ILE A 285 -4.85 0.56 -17.66
C ILE A 285 -4.24 1.96 -17.75
N LYS A 286 -3.14 2.08 -18.49
CA LYS A 286 -2.59 3.36 -18.96
C LYS A 286 -2.74 3.41 -20.47
N ALA A 287 -3.29 4.49 -20.98
CA ALA A 287 -3.54 4.67 -22.40
C ALA A 287 -3.33 6.13 -22.83
N ILE A 288 -3.22 6.33 -24.14
CA ILE A 288 -3.07 7.64 -24.78
C ILE A 288 -4.01 7.76 -25.98
N LEU A 289 -4.17 8.98 -26.45
CA LEU A 289 -4.71 9.27 -27.77
C LEU A 289 -3.56 9.68 -28.69
N LYS A 290 -3.52 9.10 -29.89
CA LYS A 290 -2.55 9.43 -30.92
C LYS A 290 -3.31 10.08 -32.08
N TYR A 291 -2.79 11.21 -32.57
CA TYR A 291 -3.34 11.88 -33.74
C TYR A 291 -2.40 11.65 -34.92
N ASP A 292 -2.97 11.42 -36.09
CA ASP A 292 -2.19 11.44 -37.33
C ASP A 292 -1.87 12.91 -37.64
N ASN A 293 -0.57 13.25 -37.58
CA ASN A 293 -0.06 14.56 -38.00
C ASN A 293 -0.09 14.70 -39.52
#